data_AF-A0A7S4B6C3-F1
#
_entry.id   AF-A0A7S4B6C3-F1
#
_cell.length_a   1.000
_cell.length_b   1.000
_cell.length_c   1.000
_cell.angle_alpha   90.00
_cell.angle_beta   90.00
_cell.angle_gamma   90.00
#
_symmetry.space_group_name_H-M   'P 1'
#
loop_
_entity.id
_entity.type
_entity.pdbx_description
1 polymer ?
#
loop_
_entity_poly.entity_id
_entity_poly.type
_entity_poly.pdbx_seq_one_letter_code
_entity_poly.pdbx_strand_id
1 'polypeptide(L)'
;STASAMEPRVVAAITVAVTLPYVLWLAYLYIHLQSGWLRPPLAITDSRPLLVVGTQSSGTNSITAELKALGLEVGHEVSDTVWSFSRDGTVSWLHGLRFLPGNAPQRSIEIMCEQSRRNMGFHPAMFRPPHGGCSYRSEWDDCWRSECASLLASEWGCAARGDCETPFETSLLQLRHPLRTAESLAVKFCARATAKAAKSAGKGAPAKGAGKGAGESAGKGAGESGGTGAGESAGTGAGTSATSTERGEARLGRPHGYLVAFLTSLWPSHFGWETHGCADTVGWFWLLYTRSMLEAKERGLIDGDYKIEEASPCEIAARAGFGAVNRSGSAYQGSIDAVRASCVAGAKGREMRSEKLNQRNLGRVTLSLDDFTSSELREGIAQMAAQIGYEL
;
A
#
# COMPACT_ATOMS: atom_id res chain seq x y z
N SER A 1 6.46 24.66 45.30
CA SER A 1 6.95 23.64 44.35
C SER A 1 8.02 24.30 43.49
N THR A 2 9.29 24.13 43.86
CA THR A 2 10.43 24.74 43.18
C THR A 2 10.86 23.82 42.06
N ALA A 3 10.63 24.22 40.81
CA ALA A 3 11.25 23.57 39.67
C ALA A 3 12.76 23.77 39.80
N SER A 4 13.50 22.69 40.11
CA SER A 4 14.95 22.74 40.14
C SER A 4 15.44 23.04 38.72
N ALA A 5 16.17 24.15 38.55
CA ALA A 5 16.75 24.51 37.26
C ALA A 5 17.73 23.40 36.83
N MET A 6 17.50 22.84 35.64
CA MET A 6 18.35 21.80 35.08
C MET A 6 19.73 22.41 34.74
N GLU A 7 20.81 21.75 35.16
CA GLU A 7 22.17 22.25 34.94
C GLU A 7 22.45 22.41 33.42
N PRO A 8 23.05 23.52 32.96
CA PRO A 8 23.26 23.79 31.53
C PRO A 8 23.96 22.66 30.76
N ARG A 9 24.84 21.90 31.42
CA ARG A 9 25.52 20.73 30.87
C ARG A 9 24.56 19.59 30.53
N VAL A 10 23.56 19.37 31.38
CA VAL A 10 22.53 18.34 31.16
C VAL A 10 21.63 18.75 29.99
N VAL A 11 21.24 20.03 29.91
CA VAL A 11 20.47 20.55 28.77
C VAL A 11 21.24 20.38 27.47
N ALA A 12 22.52 20.78 27.42
CA ALA A 12 23.34 20.64 26.22
C ALA A 12 23.52 19.18 25.79
N ALA A 13 23.75 18.26 26.73
CA ALA A 13 23.87 16.83 26.44
C ALA A 13 22.56 16.25 25.86
N ILE A 14 21.41 16.62 26.44
CA ILE A 14 20.09 16.21 25.93
C ILE A 14 19.87 16.79 24.52
N THR A 15 20.17 18.07 24.31
CA THR A 15 20.03 18.70 22.99
C THR A 15 20.86 17.96 21.96
N VAL A 16 22.15 17.70 22.20
CA VAL A 16 23.00 16.97 21.25
C VAL A 16 22.50 15.55 21.01
N ALA A 17 22.12 14.82 22.06
CA ALA A 17 21.61 13.45 21.94
C ALA A 17 20.33 13.35 21.11
N VAL A 18 19.49 14.41 21.11
CA VAL A 18 18.24 14.46 20.35
C VAL A 18 18.46 15.04 18.94
N THR A 19 19.23 16.12 18.80
CA THR A 19 19.38 16.82 17.51
C THR A 19 20.38 16.17 16.58
N LEU A 20 21.48 15.60 17.11
CA LEU A 20 22.52 15.01 16.26
C LEU A 20 22.00 13.87 15.38
N PRO A 21 21.23 12.87 15.88
CA PRO A 21 20.67 11.83 15.02
C PRO A 21 19.77 12.39 13.91
N TYR A 22 18.98 13.44 14.23
CA TYR A 22 18.11 14.09 13.25
C TYR A 22 18.90 14.83 12.18
N VAL A 23 19.95 15.57 12.56
CA VAL A 23 20.84 16.26 11.61
C VAL A 23 21.59 15.26 10.73
N LEU A 24 22.09 14.17 11.30
CA LEU A 24 22.74 13.10 10.53
C LEU A 24 21.78 12.43 9.56
N TRP A 25 20.53 12.21 9.97
CA TRP A 25 19.48 11.69 9.10
C TRP A 25 19.15 12.65 7.95
N LEU A 26 18.99 13.95 8.22
CA LEU A 26 18.78 14.95 7.17
C LEU A 26 19.98 15.06 6.23
N ALA A 27 21.20 14.99 6.75
CA ALA A 27 22.42 14.98 5.94
C ALA A 27 22.45 13.73 5.04
N TYR A 28 22.09 12.56 5.57
CA TYR A 28 21.95 11.33 4.79
C TYR A 28 20.91 11.49 3.68
N LEU A 29 19.70 11.98 3.99
CA LEU A 29 18.66 12.22 2.98
C LEU A 29 19.12 13.24 1.93
N TYR A 30 19.76 14.32 2.34
CA TYR A 30 20.29 15.33 1.41
C TYR A 30 21.34 14.72 0.48
N ILE A 31 22.34 14.00 1.02
CA ILE A 31 23.41 13.37 0.24
C ILE A 31 22.86 12.34 -0.75
N HIS A 32 21.89 11.54 -0.32
CA HIS A 32 21.34 10.49 -1.16
C HIS A 32 20.33 11.04 -2.16
N LEU A 33 19.34 11.83 -1.72
CA LEU A 33 18.16 12.21 -2.51
C LEU A 33 18.29 13.54 -3.25
N GLN A 34 18.99 14.54 -2.69
CA GLN A 34 18.88 15.94 -3.14
C GLN A 34 20.18 16.52 -3.72
N SER A 35 21.35 16.10 -3.22
CA SER A 35 22.64 16.70 -3.57
C SER A 35 23.13 16.34 -4.98
N GLY A 36 22.63 15.23 -5.55
CA GLY A 36 23.12 14.66 -6.80
C GLY A 36 24.48 13.96 -6.70
N TRP A 37 25.09 13.89 -5.51
CA TRP A 37 26.46 13.37 -5.34
C TRP A 37 26.56 11.86 -5.57
N LEU A 38 25.59 11.10 -5.09
CA LEU A 38 25.56 9.63 -5.25
C LEU A 38 24.76 9.23 -6.48
N ARG A 39 23.62 9.91 -6.70
CA ARG A 39 22.74 9.71 -7.84
C ARG A 39 22.00 11.01 -8.12
N PRO A 40 21.79 11.41 -9.39
CA PRO A 40 21.09 12.65 -9.71
C PRO A 40 19.68 12.70 -9.11
N PRO A 41 19.25 13.85 -8.55
CA PRO A 41 17.86 14.03 -8.16
C PRO A 41 16.98 13.93 -9.41
N LEU A 42 15.80 13.33 -9.25
CA LEU A 42 14.79 13.28 -10.30
C LEU A 42 13.70 14.30 -10.00
N ALA A 43 13.37 15.13 -10.99
CA ALA A 43 12.16 15.92 -10.96
C ALA A 43 10.93 15.01 -10.99
N ILE A 44 9.79 15.54 -10.54
CA ILE A 44 8.51 14.81 -10.52
C ILE A 44 8.08 14.37 -11.93
N THR A 45 8.47 15.17 -12.93
CA THR A 45 8.18 14.97 -14.36
C THR A 45 9.19 14.03 -15.04
N ASP A 46 10.29 13.69 -14.39
CA ASP A 46 11.29 12.81 -14.99
C ASP A 46 10.74 11.39 -15.09
N SER A 47 10.88 10.80 -16.27
CA SER A 47 10.42 9.44 -16.53
C SER A 47 11.17 8.43 -15.64
N ARG A 48 10.44 7.54 -14.97
CA ARG A 48 10.97 6.48 -14.10
C ARG A 48 10.71 5.11 -14.69
N PRO A 49 11.52 4.08 -14.43
CA PRO A 49 11.33 2.80 -15.07
C PRO A 49 10.01 2.10 -14.71
N LEU A 50 9.54 2.19 -13.45
CA LEU A 50 8.53 1.27 -12.94
C LEU A 50 7.39 1.93 -12.15
N LEU A 51 6.16 1.66 -12.57
CA LEU A 51 4.98 1.72 -11.71
C LEU A 51 4.38 0.33 -11.56
N VAL A 52 4.19 -0.14 -10.34
CA VAL A 52 3.38 -1.33 -10.08
C VAL A 52 2.07 -0.89 -9.46
N VAL A 53 0.95 -1.27 -10.06
CA VAL A 53 -0.40 -1.04 -9.54
C VAL A 53 -0.98 -2.35 -9.05
N GLY A 54 -1.56 -2.39 -7.86
CA GLY A 54 -2.23 -3.59 -7.37
C GLY A 54 -3.35 -3.25 -6.41
N THR A 55 -4.35 -4.11 -6.26
CA THR A 55 -5.47 -3.85 -5.33
C THR A 55 -4.95 -3.62 -3.91
N GLN A 56 -5.64 -2.81 -3.12
CA GLN A 56 -5.24 -2.60 -1.73
C GLN A 56 -5.19 -3.94 -0.97
N SER A 57 -4.18 -4.13 -0.13
CA SER A 57 -3.94 -5.40 0.60
C SER A 57 -3.56 -6.60 -0.30
N SER A 58 -3.14 -6.37 -1.54
CA SER A 58 -2.61 -7.41 -2.45
C SER A 58 -1.13 -7.74 -2.25
N GLY A 59 -0.45 -7.18 -1.23
CA GLY A 59 0.97 -7.43 -0.99
C GLY A 59 1.94 -6.39 -1.57
N THR A 60 1.46 -5.18 -1.89
CA THR A 60 2.29 -4.07 -2.41
C THR A 60 3.50 -3.72 -1.52
N ASN A 61 3.32 -3.80 -0.19
CA ASN A 61 4.42 -3.67 0.79
C ASN A 61 5.53 -4.71 0.58
N SER A 62 5.13 -5.98 0.43
CA SER A 62 6.07 -7.10 0.28
C SER A 62 6.84 -6.97 -1.03
N ILE A 63 6.16 -6.61 -2.12
CA ILE A 63 6.81 -6.34 -3.41
C ILE A 63 7.80 -5.19 -3.30
N THR A 64 7.42 -4.09 -2.65
CA THR A 64 8.34 -2.96 -2.45
C THR A 64 9.61 -3.41 -1.73
N ALA A 65 9.47 -4.18 -0.64
CA ALA A 65 10.62 -4.66 0.14
C ALA A 65 11.52 -5.60 -0.67
N GLU A 66 10.94 -6.50 -1.45
CA GLU A 66 11.70 -7.46 -2.26
C GLU A 66 12.38 -6.77 -3.47
N LEU A 67 11.76 -5.74 -4.09
CA LEU A 67 12.41 -4.92 -5.12
C LEU A 67 13.56 -4.08 -4.54
N LYS A 68 13.38 -3.50 -3.34
CA LYS A 68 14.46 -2.81 -2.62
C LYS A 68 15.63 -3.74 -2.31
N ALA A 69 15.35 -5.02 -2.01
CA ALA A 69 16.39 -6.01 -1.78
C ALA A 69 17.23 -6.34 -3.04
N LEU A 70 16.74 -5.99 -4.24
CA LEU A 70 17.53 -6.03 -5.49
C LEU A 70 18.38 -4.77 -5.71
N GLY A 71 18.38 -3.82 -4.78
CA GLY A 71 19.07 -2.54 -4.91
C GLY A 71 18.26 -1.45 -5.61
N LEU A 72 16.97 -1.65 -5.85
CA LEU A 72 16.10 -0.63 -6.46
C LEU A 72 15.60 0.40 -5.43
N GLU A 73 15.58 1.66 -5.79
CA GLU A 73 14.95 2.76 -5.04
C GLU A 73 13.47 2.87 -5.43
N VAL A 74 12.64 1.94 -4.93
CA VAL A 74 11.20 1.89 -5.18
C VAL A 74 10.41 2.32 -3.94
N GLY A 75 9.48 3.26 -4.11
CA GLY A 75 8.58 3.74 -3.04
C GLY A 75 7.35 2.85 -2.85
N HIS A 76 6.90 2.67 -1.59
CA HIS A 76 5.58 2.08 -1.31
C HIS A 76 4.54 3.20 -1.25
N GLU A 77 3.59 3.19 -2.17
CA GLU A 77 2.54 4.21 -2.32
C GLU A 77 3.08 5.65 -2.49
N VAL A 78 4.38 5.86 -2.75
CA VAL A 78 4.97 7.21 -2.84
C VAL A 78 5.78 7.37 -4.14
N SER A 79 5.46 8.44 -4.85
CA SER A 79 6.13 8.92 -6.06
C SER A 79 7.03 10.13 -5.81
N ASP A 80 6.99 10.74 -4.62
CA ASP A 80 7.89 11.84 -4.27
C ASP A 80 9.33 11.33 -4.16
N THR A 81 10.24 11.90 -4.95
CA THR A 81 11.68 11.59 -4.99
C THR A 81 12.51 12.53 -4.12
N VAL A 82 11.94 13.64 -3.64
CA VAL A 82 12.62 14.68 -2.85
C VAL A 82 12.89 14.18 -1.43
N TRP A 83 11.93 13.42 -0.89
CA TRP A 83 11.96 12.91 0.48
C TRP A 83 11.78 11.39 0.58
N SER A 84 11.76 10.67 -0.54
CA SER A 84 11.66 9.21 -0.54
C SER A 84 12.53 8.56 -1.61
N PHE A 85 13.03 7.37 -1.30
CA PHE A 85 13.80 6.53 -2.22
C PHE A 85 12.85 5.85 -3.23
N SER A 86 12.39 6.61 -4.21
CA SER A 86 11.39 6.23 -5.23
C SER A 86 11.84 6.56 -6.67
N ARG A 87 13.16 6.69 -6.89
CA ARG A 87 13.72 7.09 -8.19
C ARG A 87 13.57 6.01 -9.27
N ASP A 88 13.60 4.75 -8.87
CA ASP A 88 13.43 3.63 -9.80
C ASP A 88 11.95 3.29 -10.04
N GLY A 89 11.06 3.78 -9.17
CA GLY A 89 9.64 3.56 -9.34
C GLY A 89 8.83 3.59 -8.06
N THR A 90 7.58 3.15 -8.20
CA THR A 90 6.61 3.09 -7.11
C THR A 90 5.75 1.83 -7.22
N VAL A 91 5.41 1.23 -6.09
CA VAL A 91 4.41 0.16 -5.99
C VAL A 91 3.23 0.71 -5.19
N SER A 92 2.07 0.82 -5.83
CA SER A 92 0.94 1.54 -5.23
C SER A 92 -0.43 1.06 -5.69
N TRP A 93 -1.34 0.82 -4.74
CA TRP A 93 -2.75 0.64 -5.08
C TRP A 93 -3.41 1.96 -5.50
N LEU A 94 -2.96 3.07 -4.91
CA LEU A 94 -3.60 4.35 -5.10
C LEU A 94 -3.31 4.96 -6.48
N HIS A 95 -2.11 4.72 -7.04
CA HIS A 95 -1.80 5.16 -8.40
C HIS A 95 -2.70 4.50 -9.45
N GLY A 96 -3.41 3.42 -9.09
CA GLY A 96 -4.50 2.84 -9.88
C GLY A 96 -5.61 3.83 -10.25
N LEU A 97 -5.81 4.90 -9.45
CA LEU A 97 -6.79 5.95 -9.75
C LEU A 97 -6.57 6.57 -11.14
N ARG A 98 -5.32 6.66 -11.61
CA ARG A 98 -4.97 7.20 -12.94
C ARG A 98 -5.58 6.42 -14.09
N PHE A 99 -5.84 5.14 -13.87
CA PHE A 99 -6.33 4.20 -14.88
C PHE A 99 -7.84 3.96 -14.78
N LEU A 100 -8.52 4.53 -13.78
CA LEU A 100 -9.98 4.45 -13.69
C LEU A 100 -10.64 5.20 -14.86
N PRO A 101 -11.82 4.75 -15.32
CA PRO A 101 -12.53 5.43 -16.40
C PRO A 101 -13.09 6.79 -15.95
N GLY A 102 -13.13 7.74 -16.88
CA GLY A 102 -13.85 9.00 -16.74
C GLY A 102 -13.26 9.99 -15.72
N ASN A 103 -14.12 10.88 -15.23
CA ASN A 103 -13.81 11.84 -14.17
C ASN A 103 -14.52 11.42 -12.89
N ALA A 104 -13.87 11.56 -11.73
CA ALA A 104 -14.59 11.47 -10.47
C ALA A 104 -15.62 12.60 -10.38
N PRO A 105 -16.88 12.30 -10.00
CA PRO A 105 -17.80 13.34 -9.58
C PRO A 105 -17.16 14.19 -8.47
N GLN A 106 -17.36 15.51 -8.52
CA GLN A 106 -16.84 16.42 -7.49
C GLN A 106 -17.21 15.96 -6.08
N ARG A 107 -18.43 15.45 -5.92
CA ARG A 107 -18.90 14.92 -4.64
C ARG A 107 -18.11 13.69 -4.16
N SER A 108 -17.69 12.81 -5.06
CA SER A 108 -16.83 11.66 -4.73
C SER A 108 -15.48 12.12 -4.20
N ILE A 109 -14.88 13.13 -4.85
CA ILE A 109 -13.61 13.72 -4.42
C ILE A 109 -13.73 14.32 -3.01
N GLU A 110 -14.76 15.12 -2.77
CA GLU A 110 -15.04 15.72 -1.46
C GLU A 110 -15.17 14.65 -0.37
N ILE A 111 -15.98 13.61 -0.62
CA ILE A 111 -16.16 12.53 0.36
C ILE A 111 -14.85 11.82 0.67
N MET A 112 -14.04 11.51 -0.35
CA MET A 112 -12.73 10.87 -0.12
C MET A 112 -11.80 11.76 0.70
N CYS A 113 -11.79 13.07 0.49
CA CYS A 113 -10.96 14.00 1.23
C CYS A 113 -11.46 14.29 2.64
N GLU A 114 -12.76 14.49 2.83
CA GLU A 114 -13.37 14.77 4.14
C GLU A 114 -13.30 13.56 5.07
N GLN A 115 -13.50 12.36 4.52
CA GLN A 115 -13.58 11.15 5.32
C GLN A 115 -12.25 10.40 5.38
N SER A 116 -11.21 10.83 4.66
CA SER A 116 -9.92 10.16 4.63
C SER A 116 -9.39 9.86 6.03
N ARG A 117 -9.01 8.60 6.25
CA ARG A 117 -8.36 8.17 7.49
C ARG A 117 -6.95 7.69 7.19
N ARG A 118 -6.06 7.87 8.16
CA ARG A 118 -4.67 7.33 8.14
C ARG A 118 -4.62 5.88 7.65
N ASN A 119 -5.58 5.05 8.05
CA ASN A 119 -5.58 3.61 7.77
C ASN A 119 -5.83 3.23 6.31
N MET A 120 -6.23 4.18 5.46
CA MET A 120 -6.34 3.91 4.02
C MET A 120 -5.03 3.94 3.29
N GLY A 121 -4.02 4.59 3.86
CA GLY A 121 -2.82 4.91 3.11
C GLY A 121 -3.18 5.74 1.88
N PHE A 122 -4.05 6.74 2.04
CA PHE A 122 -4.23 7.80 1.05
C PHE A 122 -3.57 9.08 1.59
N HIS A 123 -2.68 9.66 0.80
CA HIS A 123 -2.02 10.92 1.13
C HIS A 123 -1.69 11.71 -0.15
N PRO A 124 -1.93 13.02 -0.26
CA PRO A 124 -1.61 13.78 -1.48
C PRO A 124 -0.14 13.67 -1.92
N ALA A 125 0.79 13.74 -0.95
CA ALA A 125 2.23 13.46 -1.13
C ALA A 125 2.59 12.13 -1.84
N MET A 126 1.64 11.20 -1.97
CA MET A 126 1.83 9.93 -2.67
C MET A 126 2.09 10.12 -4.16
N PHE A 127 1.50 11.13 -4.81
CA PHE A 127 1.63 11.34 -6.25
C PHE A 127 2.74 12.33 -6.58
N ARG A 128 2.85 13.40 -5.79
CA ARG A 128 3.80 14.49 -5.97
C ARG A 128 3.99 15.27 -4.67
N PRO A 129 5.10 15.99 -4.51
CA PRO A 129 5.23 17.05 -3.53
C PRO A 129 3.99 17.96 -3.49
N PRO A 130 3.44 18.24 -2.30
CA PRO A 130 2.35 19.19 -2.13
C PRO A 130 2.73 20.59 -2.61
N HIS A 131 1.86 21.19 -3.44
CA HIS A 131 2.02 22.56 -3.93
C HIS A 131 1.88 23.59 -2.80
N GLY A 132 0.99 23.33 -1.84
CA GLY A 132 0.72 24.23 -0.71
C GLY A 132 1.58 23.96 0.52
N GLY A 133 2.44 22.93 0.49
CA GLY A 133 3.14 22.43 1.68
C GLY A 133 2.21 21.83 2.75
N CYS A 134 0.90 21.72 2.48
CA CYS A 134 -0.07 21.20 3.44
C CYS A 134 0.17 19.70 3.69
N SER A 135 0.46 18.94 2.64
CA SER A 135 0.50 17.47 2.68
C SER A 135 1.82 16.84 3.18
N TYR A 136 2.76 17.56 3.76
CA TYR A 136 3.85 16.88 4.49
C TYR A 136 3.52 16.71 5.99
N ARG A 137 2.45 17.37 6.45
CA ARG A 137 2.03 17.31 7.85
C ARG A 137 1.14 16.11 8.10
N SER A 138 1.25 15.53 9.29
CA SER A 138 0.33 14.50 9.81
C SER A 138 -1.00 15.08 10.30
N GLU A 139 -1.42 16.22 9.76
CA GLU A 139 -2.64 16.92 10.17
C GLU A 139 -3.59 16.94 8.96
N TRP A 140 -4.79 16.38 9.15
CA TRP A 140 -5.84 16.24 8.13
C TRP A 140 -6.79 17.44 8.21
N ASP A 141 -6.20 18.63 8.18
CA ASP A 141 -6.87 19.92 8.28
C ASP A 141 -7.48 20.38 6.95
N ASP A 142 -8.02 21.60 6.92
CA ASP A 142 -8.61 22.17 5.71
C ASP A 142 -7.58 22.40 4.59
N CYS A 143 -6.32 22.68 4.95
CA CYS A 143 -5.21 22.79 4.01
C CYS A 143 -5.02 21.46 3.27
N TRP A 144 -4.92 20.36 4.03
CA TRP A 144 -4.81 19.01 3.49
C TRP A 144 -6.01 18.62 2.62
N ARG A 145 -7.24 18.95 3.05
CA ARG A 145 -8.46 18.60 2.30
C ARG A 145 -8.56 19.31 0.96
N SER A 146 -8.22 20.59 0.91
CA SER A 146 -8.16 21.37 -0.32
C SER A 146 -7.15 20.78 -1.31
N GLU A 147 -5.95 20.44 -0.81
CA GLU A 147 -4.89 19.84 -1.61
C GLU A 147 -5.27 18.43 -2.10
N CYS A 148 -5.89 17.62 -1.24
CA CYS A 148 -6.46 16.33 -1.59
C CYS A 148 -7.46 16.47 -2.75
N ALA A 149 -8.38 17.43 -2.69
CA ALA A 149 -9.42 17.57 -3.70
C ALA A 149 -8.84 17.96 -5.07
N SER A 150 -7.95 18.95 -5.08
CA SER A 150 -7.25 19.37 -6.30
C SER A 150 -6.43 18.23 -6.90
N LEU A 151 -5.71 17.48 -6.06
CA LEU A 151 -4.87 16.39 -6.50
C LEU A 151 -5.71 15.25 -7.08
N LEU A 152 -6.75 14.81 -6.38
CA LEU A 152 -7.63 13.75 -6.88
C LEU A 152 -8.32 14.14 -8.19
N ALA A 153 -8.74 15.40 -8.33
CA ALA A 153 -9.30 15.89 -9.59
C ALA A 153 -8.30 15.77 -10.75
N SER A 154 -7.01 16.05 -10.50
CA SER A 154 -5.97 15.93 -11.53
C SER A 154 -5.51 14.49 -11.81
N GLU A 155 -5.51 13.62 -10.80
CA GLU A 155 -4.93 12.28 -10.90
C GLU A 155 -5.96 11.22 -11.29
N TRP A 156 -7.25 11.44 -11.00
CA TRP A 156 -8.28 10.48 -11.34
C TRP A 156 -8.41 10.32 -12.84
N GLY A 157 -8.35 9.09 -13.35
CA GLY A 157 -8.55 8.74 -14.75
C GLY A 157 -7.65 9.46 -15.75
N CYS A 158 -6.59 10.12 -15.27
CA CYS A 158 -5.81 11.01 -16.10
C CYS A 158 -5.00 10.28 -17.18
N ALA A 159 -4.54 9.06 -16.89
CA ALA A 159 -3.91 8.21 -17.90
C ALA A 159 -4.94 7.77 -18.95
N ALA A 160 -6.17 7.48 -18.53
CA ALA A 160 -7.25 7.13 -19.45
C ALA A 160 -7.70 8.29 -20.35
N ARG A 161 -7.53 9.55 -19.90
CA ARG A 161 -7.79 10.77 -20.67
C ARG A 161 -6.58 11.24 -21.49
N GLY A 162 -5.37 10.78 -21.17
CA GLY A 162 -4.13 11.26 -21.77
C GLY A 162 -3.77 12.68 -21.36
N ASP A 163 -4.20 13.14 -20.18
CA ASP A 163 -4.01 14.52 -19.70
C ASP A 163 -3.10 14.64 -18.48
N CYS A 164 -2.52 13.54 -17.99
CA CYS A 164 -1.42 13.57 -17.04
C CYS A 164 -0.15 12.96 -17.65
N GLU A 165 0.98 13.54 -17.28
CA GLU A 165 2.25 12.85 -17.38
C GLU A 165 2.23 11.69 -16.39
N THR A 166 2.28 10.46 -16.90
CA THR A 166 2.69 9.32 -16.10
C THR A 166 4.21 9.26 -16.21
N PRO A 167 4.97 9.70 -15.17
CA PRO A 167 6.44 9.70 -15.21
C PRO A 167 6.98 8.27 -15.03
N PHE A 168 6.40 7.30 -15.72
CA PHE A 168 6.70 5.88 -15.63
C PHE A 168 6.76 5.29 -17.04
N GLU A 169 7.91 4.74 -17.42
CA GLU A 169 8.15 4.07 -18.70
C GLU A 169 7.41 2.74 -18.79
N THR A 170 7.18 2.08 -17.66
CA THR A 170 6.48 0.80 -17.62
C THR A 170 5.56 0.74 -16.40
N SER A 171 4.29 0.44 -16.66
CA SER A 171 3.25 0.19 -15.69
C SER A 171 2.88 -1.30 -15.68
N LEU A 172 2.97 -1.94 -14.52
CA LEU A 172 2.63 -3.35 -14.33
C LEU A 172 1.45 -3.49 -13.37
N LEU A 173 0.50 -4.37 -13.71
CA LEU A 173 -0.59 -4.77 -12.82
C LEU A 173 -0.17 -5.99 -11.97
N GLN A 174 -0.10 -5.78 -10.66
CA GLN A 174 0.06 -6.84 -9.68
C GLN A 174 -1.28 -7.53 -9.43
N LEU A 175 -1.34 -8.80 -9.79
CA LEU A 175 -2.47 -9.70 -9.54
C LEU A 175 -2.13 -10.57 -8.32
N ARG A 176 -3.13 -10.79 -7.48
CA ARG A 176 -3.07 -11.70 -6.32
C ARG A 176 -4.31 -12.57 -6.33
N HIS A 177 -4.21 -13.77 -5.77
CA HIS A 177 -5.36 -14.64 -5.58
C HIS A 177 -6.55 -13.86 -4.96
N PRO A 178 -7.74 -13.86 -5.59
CA PRO A 178 -8.92 -13.09 -5.17
C PRO A 178 -9.28 -13.27 -3.70
N LEU A 179 -9.47 -14.52 -3.27
CA LEU A 179 -9.86 -14.83 -1.89
C LEU A 179 -8.81 -14.35 -0.87
N ARG A 180 -7.51 -14.45 -1.19
CA ARG A 180 -6.43 -13.95 -0.31
C ARG A 180 -6.42 -12.44 -0.17
N THR A 181 -6.76 -11.73 -1.25
CA THR A 181 -6.93 -10.28 -1.23
C THR A 181 -8.17 -9.89 -0.43
N ALA A 182 -9.30 -10.55 -0.67
CA ALA A 182 -10.55 -10.34 0.06
C ALA A 182 -10.40 -10.62 1.57
N GLU A 183 -9.72 -11.69 1.97
CA GLU A 183 -9.37 -11.99 3.37
C GLU A 183 -8.57 -10.84 4.01
N SER A 184 -7.57 -10.32 3.29
CA SER A 184 -6.70 -9.25 3.78
C SER A 184 -7.47 -7.92 3.94
N LEU A 185 -8.37 -7.63 2.99
CA LEU A 185 -9.30 -6.51 3.04
C LEU A 185 -10.31 -6.68 4.18
N ALA A 186 -10.81 -7.88 4.39
CA ALA A 186 -11.76 -8.18 5.45
C ALA A 186 -11.13 -7.95 6.83
N VAL A 187 -9.90 -8.40 7.04
CA VAL A 187 -9.15 -8.08 8.28
C VAL A 187 -8.94 -6.59 8.47
N LYS A 188 -8.80 -5.83 7.37
CA LYS A 188 -8.61 -4.39 7.40
C LYS A 188 -9.91 -3.62 7.72
N PHE A 189 -11.04 -4.05 7.17
CA PHE A 189 -12.26 -3.24 7.13
C PHE A 189 -13.51 -3.85 7.76
N CYS A 190 -13.50 -5.14 8.10
CA CYS A 190 -14.65 -5.78 8.71
C CYS A 190 -14.62 -5.65 10.23
N ALA A 191 -15.62 -4.96 10.77
CA ALA A 191 -15.77 -4.73 12.21
C ALA A 191 -16.22 -6.02 12.91
N ARG A 192 -15.31 -7.01 13.07
CA ARG A 192 -15.39 -8.17 14.00
C ARG A 192 -14.33 -9.26 13.79
N ALA A 193 -13.55 -9.23 12.70
CA ALA A 193 -12.53 -10.25 12.43
C ALA A 193 -11.48 -10.39 13.56
N THR A 194 -11.27 -9.36 14.38
CA THR A 194 -10.22 -9.32 15.41
C THR A 194 -10.67 -9.75 16.81
N ALA A 195 -11.97 -9.70 17.15
CA ALA A 195 -12.40 -9.84 18.54
C ALA A 195 -12.63 -11.31 18.99
N LYS A 196 -12.94 -12.25 18.08
CA LYS A 196 -13.24 -13.65 18.43
C LYS A 196 -12.03 -14.59 18.32
N ALA A 197 -11.16 -14.44 17.33
CA ALA A 197 -10.01 -15.33 17.12
C ALA A 197 -8.93 -15.22 18.23
N ALA A 198 -8.72 -14.03 18.79
CA ALA A 198 -7.77 -13.85 19.91
C ALA A 198 -8.26 -14.46 21.23
N LYS A 199 -9.58 -14.61 21.42
CA LYS A 199 -10.16 -15.17 22.65
C LYS A 199 -10.23 -16.70 22.65
N SER A 200 -10.27 -17.34 21.47
CA SER A 200 -10.25 -18.81 21.35
C SER A 200 -8.84 -19.41 21.38
N ALA A 201 -7.81 -18.65 20.98
CA ALA A 201 -6.41 -19.12 21.01
C ALA A 201 -5.75 -19.02 22.41
N GLY A 202 -6.35 -18.28 23.35
CA GLY A 202 -5.73 -17.96 24.66
C GLY A 202 -6.03 -18.90 25.83
N LYS A 203 -6.64 -20.08 25.62
CA LYS A 203 -7.06 -20.98 26.73
C LYS A 203 -6.47 -22.39 26.75
N GLY A 204 -5.39 -22.67 26.01
CA GLY A 204 -4.77 -23.99 26.08
C GLY A 204 -3.31 -24.05 25.67
N ALA A 205 -2.39 -23.65 26.57
CA ALA A 205 -1.10 -24.31 26.87
C ALA A 205 -0.15 -23.35 27.60
N PRO A 206 0.54 -23.78 28.67
CA PRO A 206 1.65 -23.03 29.25
C PRO A 206 2.89 -23.18 28.37
N ALA A 207 3.32 -22.10 27.71
CA ALA A 207 4.59 -22.07 27.00
C ALA A 207 5.76 -22.02 28.02
N LYS A 208 6.47 -23.15 28.16
CA LYS A 208 7.79 -23.24 28.79
C LYS A 208 8.88 -22.94 27.74
N GLY A 209 9.70 -21.93 28.02
CA GLY A 209 11.16 -22.02 27.82
C GLY A 209 11.79 -21.45 26.55
N ALA A 210 12.82 -20.62 26.80
CA ALA A 210 13.97 -20.24 25.96
C ALA A 210 13.72 -19.24 24.80
N GLY A 211 14.49 -18.16 24.62
CA GLY A 211 15.76 -17.78 25.23
C GLY A 211 16.06 -16.28 25.07
N LYS A 212 16.86 -15.77 26.02
CA LYS A 212 17.53 -14.47 25.97
C LYS A 212 18.52 -14.47 24.81
N GLY A 213 18.40 -13.48 23.92
CA GLY A 213 19.43 -13.09 22.97
C GLY A 213 19.33 -11.59 22.75
N ALA A 214 20.27 -10.86 23.33
CA ALA A 214 20.46 -9.42 23.13
C ALA A 214 21.00 -9.15 21.73
N GLY A 215 20.60 -8.02 21.15
CA GLY A 215 21.06 -7.53 19.86
C GLY A 215 20.41 -6.19 19.53
N GLU A 216 20.98 -5.13 20.08
CA GLU A 216 20.72 -3.73 19.75
C GLU A 216 20.67 -3.47 18.24
N SER A 217 19.70 -2.65 17.81
CA SER A 217 19.94 -1.51 16.93
C SER A 217 18.72 -0.59 16.94
N ALA A 218 18.92 0.56 17.56
CA ALA A 218 18.00 1.68 17.61
C ALA A 218 18.05 2.48 16.30
N GLY A 219 16.89 3.01 15.89
CA GLY A 219 16.77 3.90 14.74
C GLY A 219 15.32 4.30 14.49
N LYS A 220 14.64 4.89 15.48
CA LYS A 220 13.38 5.62 15.28
C LYS A 220 13.73 7.06 14.95
N GLY A 221 13.59 7.44 13.69
CA GLY A 221 13.70 8.82 13.20
C GLY A 221 12.53 9.14 12.27
N ALA A 222 11.91 10.30 12.51
CA ALA A 222 10.82 10.83 11.70
C ALA A 222 11.27 11.06 10.25
N GLY A 223 10.42 10.69 9.29
CA GLY A 223 10.62 10.97 7.87
C GLY A 223 10.30 9.83 6.90
N GLU A 224 9.97 8.64 7.38
CA GLU A 224 9.31 7.64 6.53
C GLU A 224 7.79 7.82 6.63
N SER A 225 7.18 8.29 5.54
CA SER A 225 5.78 8.00 5.21
C SER A 225 5.60 6.52 4.81
N GLY A 226 6.39 5.62 5.41
CA GLY A 226 6.12 4.20 5.46
C GLY A 226 4.98 3.99 6.43
N GLY A 227 3.82 3.57 5.91
CA GLY A 227 2.71 3.08 6.70
C GLY A 227 3.12 1.84 7.49
N THR A 228 3.87 2.04 8.58
CA THR A 228 4.05 1.03 9.61
C THR A 228 2.68 0.73 10.19
N GLY A 229 2.33 -0.55 10.25
CA GLY A 229 1.07 -1.02 10.79
C GLY A 229 0.92 -0.61 12.25
N ALA A 230 0.31 0.54 12.50
CA ALA A 230 -0.16 0.94 13.80
C ALA A 230 -1.57 0.38 13.99
N GLY A 231 -1.65 -0.75 14.70
CA GLY A 231 -2.88 -1.19 15.31
C GLY A 231 -3.24 -0.23 16.44
N GLU A 232 -4.23 0.63 16.23
CA GLU A 232 -4.96 1.28 17.31
C GLU A 232 -6.45 0.99 17.13
N SER A 233 -6.95 0.12 18.00
CA SER A 233 -8.36 -0.16 18.16
C SER A 233 -8.92 0.80 19.20
N ALA A 234 -9.47 1.94 18.77
CA ALA A 234 -10.29 2.79 19.62
C ALA A 234 -11.76 2.54 19.26
N GLY A 235 -12.33 1.50 19.87
CA GLY A 235 -13.77 1.24 19.86
C GLY A 235 -14.37 1.61 21.20
N THR A 236 -15.07 2.74 21.27
CA THR A 236 -16.11 2.98 22.28
C THR A 236 -17.34 2.16 21.90
N GLY A 237 -17.43 0.93 22.42
CA GLY A 237 -18.57 0.05 22.22
C GLY A 237 -19.42 -0.07 23.48
N ALA A 238 -20.63 0.49 23.44
CA ALA A 238 -21.72 0.08 24.33
C ALA A 238 -22.11 -1.36 23.99
N GLY A 239 -22.16 -2.21 25.01
CA GLY A 239 -22.33 -3.66 24.88
C GLY A 239 -23.76 -4.08 24.54
N THR A 240 -23.88 -5.01 23.61
CA THR A 240 -25.02 -5.94 23.54
C THR A 240 -24.44 -7.35 23.39
N SER A 241 -24.83 -8.21 24.33
CA SER A 241 -24.38 -9.60 24.45
C SER A 241 -25.17 -10.46 23.47
N ALA A 242 -24.48 -11.28 22.66
CA ALA A 242 -25.10 -12.28 21.82
C ALA A 242 -24.40 -13.62 22.01
N THR A 243 -25.10 -14.54 22.67
CA THR A 243 -24.79 -15.96 22.78
C THR A 243 -25.48 -16.73 21.66
N SER A 244 -24.71 -17.27 20.72
CA SER A 244 -25.03 -18.56 20.10
C SER A 244 -23.76 -19.16 19.51
N THR A 245 -23.56 -20.43 19.83
CA THR A 245 -22.43 -21.27 19.44
C THR A 245 -22.98 -22.30 18.47
N GLU A 246 -23.10 -21.92 17.20
CA GLU A 246 -23.20 -22.86 16.09
C GLU A 246 -21.93 -22.71 15.25
N ARG A 247 -21.34 -23.85 14.94
CA ARG A 247 -20.17 -24.04 14.09
C ARG A 247 -20.49 -23.47 12.71
N GLY A 248 -19.87 -22.41 12.20
CA GLY A 248 -18.89 -21.48 12.74
C GLY A 248 -18.59 -20.42 11.68
N GLU A 249 -19.58 -20.04 10.86
CA GLU A 249 -19.51 -18.89 9.97
C GLU A 249 -19.58 -17.63 10.82
N ALA A 250 -18.40 -17.15 11.24
CA ALA A 250 -18.29 -15.81 11.76
C ALA A 250 -18.57 -14.84 10.61
N ARG A 251 -19.86 -14.59 10.32
CA ARG A 251 -20.29 -13.54 9.39
C ARG A 251 -19.50 -12.29 9.75
N LEU A 252 -18.70 -11.79 8.81
CA LEU A 252 -17.72 -10.71 8.99
C LEU A 252 -18.34 -9.37 9.48
N GLY A 253 -19.64 -9.35 9.75
CA GLY A 253 -20.38 -8.19 10.21
C GLY A 253 -20.62 -7.23 9.05
N ARG A 254 -20.80 -5.96 9.41
CA ARG A 254 -20.89 -4.88 8.44
C ARG A 254 -19.50 -4.37 8.06
N PRO A 255 -19.30 -3.90 6.83
CA PRO A 255 -18.10 -3.16 6.49
C PRO A 255 -17.99 -1.91 7.35
N HIS A 256 -16.77 -1.48 7.62
CA HIS A 256 -16.53 -0.19 8.25
C HIS A 256 -17.08 0.93 7.35
N GLY A 257 -17.85 1.88 7.88
CA GLY A 257 -18.54 2.92 7.08
C GLY A 257 -17.60 3.74 6.19
N TYR A 258 -16.35 3.93 6.61
CA TYR A 258 -15.31 4.50 5.77
C TYR A 258 -15.12 3.75 4.44
N LEU A 259 -15.03 2.40 4.47
CA LEU A 259 -14.87 1.61 3.24
C LEU A 259 -16.06 1.84 2.33
N VAL A 260 -17.27 1.84 2.88
CA VAL A 260 -18.50 2.10 2.12
C VAL A 260 -18.46 3.47 1.44
N ALA A 261 -18.11 4.52 2.17
CA ALA A 261 -18.02 5.87 1.60
C ALA A 261 -16.93 5.98 0.52
N PHE A 262 -15.79 5.32 0.73
CA PHE A 262 -14.71 5.25 -0.25
C PHE A 262 -15.15 4.53 -1.53
N LEU A 263 -15.77 3.34 -1.42
CA LEU A 263 -16.24 2.58 -2.59
C LEU A 263 -17.40 3.26 -3.31
N THR A 264 -18.30 3.92 -2.58
CA THR A 264 -19.35 4.77 -3.15
C THR A 264 -18.74 5.91 -3.97
N SER A 265 -17.59 6.43 -3.53
CA SER A 265 -16.88 7.49 -4.25
C SER A 265 -16.18 6.97 -5.51
N LEU A 266 -15.55 5.79 -5.43
CA LEU A 266 -14.87 5.13 -6.55
C LEU A 266 -15.82 4.66 -7.65
N TRP A 267 -16.93 4.02 -7.28
CA TRP A 267 -17.90 3.45 -8.21
C TRP A 267 -19.32 3.90 -7.85
N PRO A 268 -19.67 5.16 -8.14
CA PRO A 268 -20.99 5.70 -7.83
C PRO A 268 -22.13 5.02 -8.59
N SER A 269 -21.82 4.31 -9.69
CA SER A 269 -22.78 3.49 -10.43
C SER A 269 -23.06 2.14 -9.78
N HIS A 270 -22.26 1.71 -8.79
CA HIS A 270 -22.56 0.54 -7.99
C HIS A 270 -23.32 0.98 -6.74
N PHE A 271 -24.54 0.49 -6.59
CA PHE A 271 -25.44 0.87 -5.50
C PHE A 271 -25.47 -0.23 -4.44
N GLY A 272 -25.99 0.08 -3.26
CA GLY A 272 -26.22 -0.93 -2.22
C GLY A 272 -25.03 -1.22 -1.31
N TRP A 273 -23.93 -0.45 -1.39
CA TRP A 273 -22.75 -0.60 -0.52
C TRP A 273 -23.09 -0.67 0.98
N GLU A 274 -24.08 0.10 1.44
CA GLU A 274 -24.55 0.14 2.83
C GLU A 274 -25.36 -1.11 3.26
N THR A 275 -25.89 -1.84 2.28
CA THR A 275 -26.72 -3.04 2.51
C THR A 275 -25.92 -4.33 2.41
N HIS A 276 -24.74 -4.29 1.79
CA HIS A 276 -23.89 -5.46 1.64
C HIS A 276 -23.28 -5.92 2.98
N GLY A 277 -23.19 -7.24 3.14
CA GLY A 277 -22.33 -7.82 4.17
C GLY A 277 -20.86 -7.50 3.89
N CYS A 278 -20.00 -7.53 4.91
CA CYS A 278 -18.61 -7.10 4.73
C CYS A 278 -17.86 -7.96 3.69
N ALA A 279 -18.13 -9.26 3.62
CA ALA A 279 -17.56 -10.14 2.59
C ALA A 279 -17.89 -9.64 1.18
N ASP A 280 -19.18 -9.42 0.90
CA ASP A 280 -19.65 -8.88 -0.38
C ASP A 280 -19.02 -7.52 -0.70
N THR A 281 -18.94 -6.62 0.28
CA THR A 281 -18.31 -5.30 0.09
C THR A 281 -16.84 -5.42 -0.34
N VAL A 282 -16.04 -6.25 0.32
CA VAL A 282 -14.62 -6.41 -0.05
C VAL A 282 -14.44 -7.22 -1.33
N GLY A 283 -15.35 -8.14 -1.63
CA GLY A 283 -15.39 -8.89 -2.88
C GLY A 283 -15.67 -7.97 -4.07
N TRP A 284 -16.70 -7.11 -3.97
CA TRP A 284 -17.01 -6.11 -4.98
C TRP A 284 -15.87 -5.12 -5.17
N PHE A 285 -15.21 -4.67 -4.09
CA PHE A 285 -14.03 -3.83 -4.21
C PHE A 285 -12.94 -4.50 -5.05
N TRP A 286 -12.58 -5.74 -4.73
CA TRP A 286 -11.57 -6.48 -5.50
C TRP A 286 -12.00 -6.65 -6.97
N LEU A 287 -13.26 -7.03 -7.22
CA LEU A 287 -13.76 -7.30 -8.57
C LEU A 287 -13.76 -6.03 -9.44
N LEU A 288 -14.34 -4.93 -8.96
CA LEU A 288 -14.46 -3.68 -9.71
C LEU A 288 -13.10 -3.04 -9.97
N TYR A 289 -12.20 -3.07 -8.97
CA TYR A 289 -10.84 -2.57 -9.14
C TYR A 289 -10.06 -3.39 -10.16
N THR A 290 -10.05 -4.71 -10.01
CA THR A 290 -9.29 -5.61 -10.91
C THR A 290 -9.81 -5.51 -12.34
N ARG A 291 -11.14 -5.48 -12.54
CA ARG A 291 -11.75 -5.25 -13.85
C ARG A 291 -11.27 -3.93 -14.47
N SER A 292 -11.33 -2.83 -13.73
CA SER A 292 -10.91 -1.52 -14.23
C SER A 292 -9.43 -1.51 -14.66
N MET A 293 -8.56 -2.20 -13.91
CA MET A 293 -7.14 -2.28 -14.26
C MET A 293 -6.89 -3.19 -15.48
N LEU A 294 -7.62 -4.29 -15.63
CA LEU A 294 -7.52 -5.14 -16.83
C LEU A 294 -8.04 -4.41 -18.08
N GLU A 295 -9.14 -3.67 -17.98
CA GLU A 295 -9.62 -2.81 -19.08
C GLU A 295 -8.58 -1.76 -19.45
N ALA A 296 -7.88 -1.17 -18.48
CA ALA A 296 -6.78 -0.24 -18.75
C ALA A 296 -5.60 -0.92 -19.44
N LYS A 297 -5.27 -2.17 -19.06
CA LYS A 297 -4.27 -3.00 -19.74
C LYS A 297 -4.67 -3.31 -21.18
N GLU A 298 -5.92 -3.71 -21.42
CA GLU A 298 -6.45 -3.98 -22.77
C GLU A 298 -6.40 -2.75 -23.68
N ARG A 299 -6.53 -1.55 -23.10
CA ARG A 299 -6.37 -0.26 -23.78
C ARG A 299 -4.91 0.17 -23.98
N GLY A 300 -3.94 -0.61 -23.52
CA GLY A 300 -2.51 -0.30 -23.60
C GLY A 300 -2.03 0.79 -22.63
N LEU A 301 -2.79 1.08 -21.58
CA LEU A 301 -2.37 2.04 -20.53
C LEU A 301 -1.53 1.38 -19.43
N ILE A 302 -1.60 0.06 -19.31
CA ILE A 302 -0.78 -0.76 -18.43
C ILE A 302 -0.06 -1.78 -19.33
N ASP A 303 1.26 -1.80 -19.29
CA ASP A 303 2.12 -2.55 -20.22
C ASP A 303 2.07 -4.07 -20.00
N GLY A 304 1.75 -4.51 -18.79
CA GLY A 304 1.69 -5.93 -18.46
C GLY A 304 1.12 -6.21 -17.09
N ASP A 305 1.04 -7.48 -16.74
CA ASP A 305 0.61 -7.94 -15.42
C ASP A 305 1.50 -9.08 -14.92
N TYR A 306 1.39 -9.41 -13.63
CA TYR A 306 2.01 -10.60 -13.06
C TYR A 306 1.23 -11.09 -11.85
N LYS A 307 1.28 -12.40 -11.60
CA LYS A 307 0.75 -13.01 -10.37
C LYS A 307 1.82 -12.97 -9.28
N ILE A 308 1.51 -12.33 -8.15
CA ILE A 308 2.47 -12.14 -7.05
C ILE A 308 2.94 -13.48 -6.43
N GLU A 309 2.13 -14.54 -6.53
CA GLU A 309 2.52 -15.86 -6.05
C GLU A 309 3.50 -16.59 -7.00
N GLU A 310 3.55 -16.18 -8.27
CA GLU A 310 4.32 -16.89 -9.32
C GLU A 310 5.56 -16.12 -9.76
N ALA A 311 5.54 -14.79 -9.70
CA ALA A 311 6.62 -13.95 -10.19
C ALA A 311 7.68 -13.68 -9.12
N SER A 312 8.93 -13.97 -9.43
CA SER A 312 10.07 -13.55 -8.61
C SER A 312 10.33 -12.03 -8.74
N PRO A 313 10.98 -11.41 -7.74
CA PRO A 313 11.37 -10.00 -7.82
C PRO A 313 12.23 -9.68 -9.07
N CYS A 314 13.11 -10.61 -9.46
CA CYS A 314 13.94 -10.48 -10.67
C CYS A 314 13.11 -10.47 -11.96
N GLU A 315 12.06 -11.28 -12.06
CA GLU A 315 11.16 -11.27 -13.22
C GLU A 315 10.35 -9.98 -13.29
N ILE A 316 9.90 -9.46 -12.15
CA ILE A 316 9.19 -8.17 -12.09
C ILE A 316 10.13 -7.04 -12.54
N ALA A 317 11.37 -7.01 -12.02
CA ALA A 317 12.36 -6.04 -12.45
C ALA A 317 12.73 -6.18 -13.93
N ALA A 318 12.81 -7.39 -14.46
CA ALA A 318 13.05 -7.63 -15.88
C ALA A 318 11.91 -7.11 -16.76
N ARG A 319 10.65 -7.33 -16.36
CA ARG A 319 9.46 -6.77 -17.05
C ARG A 319 9.45 -5.24 -17.05
N ALA A 320 10.01 -4.62 -16.01
CA ALA A 320 10.21 -3.18 -15.91
C ALA A 320 11.44 -2.64 -16.65
N GLY A 321 12.11 -3.47 -17.46
CA GLY A 321 13.26 -3.06 -18.27
C GLY A 321 14.61 -3.09 -17.55
N PHE A 322 14.69 -3.47 -16.26
CA PHE A 322 15.97 -3.58 -15.54
C PHE A 322 16.81 -4.80 -15.98
N GLY A 323 16.26 -5.70 -16.80
CA GLY A 323 16.97 -6.82 -17.40
C GLY A 323 17.64 -6.50 -18.75
N ALA A 324 17.36 -5.34 -19.35
CA ALA A 324 17.83 -5.03 -20.70
C ALA A 324 19.36 -4.85 -20.75
N VAL A 325 20.00 -5.46 -21.76
CA VAL A 325 21.48 -5.44 -21.92
C VAL A 325 21.99 -4.07 -22.39
N ASN A 326 21.16 -3.29 -23.08
CA ASN A 326 21.59 -2.10 -23.83
C ASN A 326 20.90 -0.80 -23.40
N ARG A 327 21.01 -0.42 -22.12
CA ARG A 327 20.66 0.94 -21.64
C ARG A 327 21.90 1.73 -21.18
N SER A 328 23.02 1.52 -21.88
CA SER A 328 24.26 2.27 -21.63
C SER A 328 24.00 3.77 -21.73
N GLY A 329 24.27 4.51 -20.67
CA GLY A 329 24.04 5.97 -20.59
C GLY A 329 22.70 6.38 -19.98
N SER A 330 21.84 5.44 -19.58
CA SER A 330 20.66 5.79 -18.78
C SER A 330 21.05 6.23 -17.36
N ALA A 331 20.27 7.14 -16.76
CA ALA A 331 20.38 7.51 -15.34
C ALA A 331 20.10 6.33 -14.37
N TYR A 332 19.70 5.17 -14.92
CA TYR A 332 19.33 3.94 -14.23
C TYR A 332 20.39 2.85 -14.34
N GLN A 333 21.53 3.11 -14.99
CA GLN A 333 22.56 2.10 -15.22
C GLN A 333 23.02 1.44 -13.90
N GLY A 334 23.20 2.22 -12.83
CA GLY A 334 23.56 1.68 -11.51
C GLY A 334 22.51 0.71 -10.95
N SER A 335 21.23 1.03 -11.09
CA SER A 335 20.11 0.16 -10.67
C SER A 335 20.04 -1.11 -11.53
N ILE A 336 20.26 -1.00 -12.84
CA ILE A 336 20.32 -2.15 -13.77
C ILE A 336 21.45 -3.09 -13.37
N ASP A 337 22.64 -2.56 -13.08
CA ASP A 337 23.79 -3.37 -12.67
C ASP A 337 23.57 -4.01 -11.29
N ALA A 338 22.94 -3.30 -10.35
CA ALA A 338 22.57 -3.84 -9.05
C ALA A 338 21.55 -4.99 -9.15
N VAL A 339 20.49 -4.84 -9.97
CA VAL A 339 19.51 -5.90 -10.23
C VAL A 339 20.20 -7.09 -10.89
N ARG A 340 21.04 -6.87 -11.91
CA ARG A 340 21.77 -7.93 -12.60
C ARG A 340 22.67 -8.70 -11.64
N ALA A 341 23.46 -8.00 -10.83
CA ALA A 341 24.33 -8.63 -9.84
C ALA A 341 23.52 -9.47 -8.84
N SER A 342 22.42 -8.91 -8.32
CA SER A 342 21.52 -9.60 -7.38
C SER A 342 20.92 -10.86 -7.99
N CYS A 343 20.36 -10.75 -9.20
CA CYS A 343 19.68 -11.85 -9.89
C CYS A 343 20.66 -12.94 -10.36
N VAL A 344 21.90 -12.59 -10.74
CA VAL A 344 22.96 -13.57 -11.09
C VAL A 344 23.48 -14.29 -9.84
N ALA A 345 23.65 -13.61 -8.71
CA ALA A 345 24.19 -14.16 -7.46
C ALA A 345 23.28 -15.19 -6.77
N GLY A 346 22.27 -15.72 -7.45
CA GLY A 346 21.35 -16.69 -6.87
C GLY A 346 20.24 -16.05 -6.03
N ALA A 347 19.98 -14.74 -6.18
CA ALA A 347 18.64 -14.23 -5.87
C ALA A 347 17.58 -14.80 -6.84
N LYS A 348 17.98 -15.67 -7.79
CA LYS A 348 17.12 -16.62 -8.50
C LYS A 348 16.12 -17.23 -7.53
N GLY A 349 14.87 -16.78 -7.60
CA GLY A 349 13.73 -17.55 -7.14
C GLY A 349 13.69 -17.80 -5.64
N ARG A 350 13.94 -16.79 -4.78
CA ARG A 350 13.05 -16.73 -3.62
C ARG A 350 11.68 -16.40 -4.17
N GLU A 351 11.00 -17.46 -4.60
CA GLU A 351 9.56 -17.46 -4.78
C GLU A 351 8.98 -16.71 -3.59
N MET A 352 8.15 -15.71 -3.84
CA MET A 352 7.56 -14.94 -2.77
C MET A 352 6.82 -15.92 -1.88
N ARG A 353 7.42 -16.23 -0.72
CA ARG A 353 6.81 -17.18 0.20
C ARG A 353 5.42 -16.68 0.50
N SER A 354 4.42 -17.48 0.13
CA SER A 354 3.00 -17.18 0.32
C SER A 354 2.70 -16.73 1.76
N GLU A 355 3.44 -17.27 2.73
CA GLU A 355 3.45 -16.87 4.15
C GLU A 355 3.70 -15.37 4.37
N LYS A 356 4.61 -14.75 3.60
CA LYS A 356 4.90 -13.31 3.69
C LYS A 356 3.85 -12.44 3.03
N LEU A 357 3.07 -12.98 2.09
CA LEU A 357 2.06 -12.20 1.35
C LEU A 357 0.81 -11.95 2.18
N ASN A 358 0.50 -12.83 3.14
CA ASN A 358 -0.69 -12.71 3.99
C ASN A 358 -0.39 -12.26 5.43
N GLN A 359 0.70 -11.51 5.65
CA GLN A 359 1.09 -11.01 6.97
C GLN A 359 0.02 -10.17 7.66
N ARG A 360 -0.88 -9.55 6.90
CA ARG A 360 -2.02 -8.84 7.51
C ARG A 360 -3.06 -9.82 8.04
N ASN A 361 -3.40 -10.89 7.32
CA ASN A 361 -4.45 -11.79 7.77
C ASN A 361 -3.98 -12.69 8.93
N LEU A 362 -2.79 -13.28 8.85
CA LEU A 362 -2.29 -14.28 9.82
C LEU A 362 -3.31 -15.40 10.10
N GLY A 363 -4.10 -15.79 9.10
CA GLY A 363 -5.15 -16.80 9.22
C GLY A 363 -6.37 -16.38 10.06
N ARG A 364 -6.56 -15.09 10.34
CA ARG A 364 -7.71 -14.58 11.13
C ARG A 364 -9.04 -14.71 10.39
N VAL A 365 -9.01 -14.64 9.07
CA VAL A 365 -10.16 -14.75 8.18
C VAL A 365 -9.80 -15.75 7.08
N THR A 366 -10.68 -16.70 6.81
CA THR A 366 -10.60 -17.57 5.64
C THR A 366 -11.90 -17.37 4.88
N LEU A 367 -11.81 -17.11 3.58
CA LEU A 367 -12.98 -16.97 2.72
C LEU A 367 -12.95 -18.00 1.61
N SER A 368 -14.14 -18.47 1.26
CA SER A 368 -14.49 -19.28 0.11
C SER A 368 -15.46 -18.49 -0.78
N LEU A 369 -15.78 -19.00 -1.97
CA LEU A 369 -16.80 -18.38 -2.80
C LEU A 369 -18.18 -18.38 -2.12
N ASP A 370 -18.50 -19.37 -1.28
CA ASP A 370 -19.80 -19.46 -0.63
C ASP A 370 -20.02 -18.43 0.48
N ASP A 371 -18.96 -17.77 0.95
CA ASP A 371 -19.04 -16.68 1.92
C ASP A 371 -19.61 -15.37 1.32
N PHE A 372 -19.72 -15.29 -0.01
CA PHE A 372 -20.33 -14.14 -0.70
C PHE A 372 -21.82 -14.40 -0.97
N THR A 373 -22.68 -13.51 -0.48
CA THR A 373 -24.14 -13.72 -0.53
C THR A 373 -24.73 -13.43 -1.91
N SER A 374 -24.16 -12.48 -2.63
CA SER A 374 -24.55 -12.17 -4.00
C SER A 374 -24.06 -13.25 -4.98
N SER A 375 -24.99 -13.92 -5.68
CA SER A 375 -24.65 -14.85 -6.77
C SER A 375 -23.91 -14.16 -7.91
N GLU A 376 -24.32 -12.94 -8.26
CA GLU A 376 -23.64 -12.12 -9.26
C GLU A 376 -22.19 -11.86 -8.89
N LEU A 377 -21.92 -11.55 -7.61
CA LEU A 377 -20.56 -11.35 -7.13
C LEU A 377 -19.74 -12.65 -7.20
N ARG A 378 -20.31 -13.80 -6.79
CA ARG A 378 -19.62 -15.09 -6.87
C ARG A 378 -19.22 -15.44 -8.30
N GLU A 379 -20.16 -15.31 -9.23
CA GLU A 379 -19.93 -15.53 -10.66
C GLU A 379 -18.89 -14.54 -11.20
N GLY A 380 -19.00 -13.26 -10.85
CA GLY A 380 -18.04 -12.23 -11.26
C GLY A 380 -16.64 -12.51 -10.74
N ILE A 381 -16.50 -12.95 -9.48
CA ILE A 381 -15.20 -13.33 -8.91
C ILE A 381 -14.64 -14.55 -9.61
N ALA A 382 -15.44 -15.58 -9.86
CA ALA A 382 -15.00 -16.80 -10.54
C ALA A 382 -14.56 -16.54 -11.98
N GLN A 383 -15.34 -15.77 -12.74
CA GLN A 383 -14.99 -15.37 -14.10
C GLN A 383 -13.69 -14.55 -14.13
N MET A 384 -13.58 -13.57 -13.23
CA MET A 384 -12.39 -12.73 -13.14
C MET A 384 -11.16 -13.54 -12.73
N ALA A 385 -11.28 -14.47 -11.77
CA ALA A 385 -10.21 -15.36 -11.35
C ALA A 385 -9.73 -16.23 -12.52
N ALA A 386 -10.65 -16.83 -13.27
CA ALA A 386 -10.32 -17.61 -14.46
C ALA A 386 -9.62 -16.75 -15.53
N GLN A 387 -10.09 -15.52 -15.78
CA GLN A 387 -9.48 -14.58 -16.72
C GLN A 387 -8.02 -14.27 -16.38
N ILE A 388 -7.71 -14.11 -15.09
CA ILE A 388 -6.34 -13.83 -14.61
C ILE A 388 -5.53 -15.08 -14.25
N GLY A 389 -6.08 -16.28 -14.54
CA GLY A 389 -5.40 -17.56 -14.37
C GLY A 389 -5.27 -18.05 -12.93
N TYR A 390 -6.24 -17.78 -12.06
CA TYR A 390 -6.38 -18.46 -10.76
C TYR A 390 -7.54 -19.47 -10.79
N GLU A 391 -7.34 -20.58 -10.09
CA GLU A 391 -8.39 -21.52 -9.70
C GLU A 391 -8.92 -21.15 -8.30
N LEU A 392 -10.21 -21.33 -8.05
CA LEU A 392 -10.90 -20.89 -6.83
C LEU A 392 -11.40 -22.02 -5.93
#